data_AF-A0A2V8D3D8-F1
#
_entry.id   AF-A0A2V8D3D8-F1
#
_cell.length_a   1.000
_cell.length_b   1.000
_cell.length_c   1.000
_cell.angle_alpha   90.00
_cell.angle_beta   90.00
_cell.angle_gamma   90.00
#
_symmetry.space_group_name_H-M   'P 1'
#
loop_
_entity.id
_entity.type
_entity.pdbx_description
1 polymer ?
#
loop_
_entity_poly.entity_id
_entity_poly.type
_entity_poly.pdbx_seq_one_letter_code
_entity_poly.pdbx_strand_id
1 'polypeptide(L)'
;MMINDLGLTFGSASALNSNGAASVNFERWTKTPVWLHGERCVGNLEKSVTGTLDRPVISEEGRAFLADLLTQLSDAQLHDLFEVARFPLRSQGVKPDQPMITTDQWVDAFKEKRDEIVRRSCD
;
A
#
# COMPACT_ATOMS: atom_id res chain seq x y z
N MET A 1 16.97 9.23 8.30
CA MET A 1 16.58 8.89 6.91
C MET A 1 15.08 9.12 6.82
N MET A 2 14.63 10.08 6.01
CA MET A 2 13.21 10.43 5.88
C MET A 2 12.73 9.81 4.55
N ILE A 3 11.77 8.88 4.61
CA ILE A 3 11.15 8.37 3.38
C ILE A 3 10.18 9.45 2.89
N ASN A 4 10.62 10.22 1.89
CA ASN A 4 9.94 11.44 1.47
C ASN A 4 8.73 11.20 0.54
N ASP A 5 8.48 9.94 0.12
CA ASP A 5 7.46 9.63 -0.89
C ASP A 5 6.51 8.48 -0.49
N LEU A 6 5.86 8.65 0.65
CA LEU A 6 4.71 7.81 1.03
C LEU A 6 3.38 8.41 0.53
N GLY A 7 3.39 9.63 -0.03
CA GLY A 7 2.17 10.37 -0.40
C GLY A 7 1.49 9.87 -1.67
N LEU A 8 2.29 9.41 -2.65
CA LEU A 8 1.80 8.87 -3.94
C LEU A 8 1.78 7.33 -3.99
N THR A 9 2.52 6.69 -3.07
CA THR A 9 2.67 5.22 -3.02
C THR A 9 1.48 4.51 -2.36
N PHE A 10 0.71 5.20 -1.51
CA PHE A 10 -0.45 4.66 -0.79
C PHE A 10 -1.81 5.04 -1.43
N GLY A 11 -1.81 5.34 -2.72
CA GLY A 11 -3.01 5.54 -3.55
C GLY A 11 -3.32 4.33 -4.44
N SER A 12 -4.40 4.38 -5.21
CA SER A 12 -4.62 3.41 -6.28
C SER A 12 -3.73 3.78 -7.48
N ALA A 13 -2.93 2.83 -7.99
CA ALA A 13 -2.24 3.01 -9.27
C ALA A 13 -3.26 3.41 -10.35
N SER A 14 -3.01 4.50 -11.07
CA SER A 14 -3.82 4.92 -12.21
C SER A 14 -2.89 5.42 -13.31
N ALA A 15 -3.27 5.20 -14.57
CA ALA A 15 -2.47 5.58 -15.73
C ALA A 15 -1.98 7.05 -15.70
N LEU A 16 -2.73 7.95 -15.07
CA LEU A 16 -2.48 9.40 -15.09
C LEU A 16 -2.17 10.01 -13.71
N ASN A 17 -1.90 9.22 -12.66
CA ASN A 17 -1.57 9.70 -11.31
C ASN A 17 -2.37 10.95 -10.90
N SER A 18 -3.70 10.93 -11.12
CA SER A 18 -4.52 12.10 -10.85
C SER A 18 -4.60 12.34 -9.34
N ASN A 19 -4.26 13.56 -8.90
CA ASN A 19 -4.09 13.98 -7.51
C ASN A 19 -5.27 13.70 -6.55
N GLY A 20 -6.48 13.39 -7.04
CA GLY A 20 -7.62 12.98 -6.19
C GLY A 20 -7.73 11.47 -5.92
N ALA A 21 -6.95 10.66 -6.65
CA ALA A 21 -6.95 9.19 -6.64
C ALA A 21 -5.59 8.61 -6.20
N ALA A 22 -4.50 9.35 -6.45
CA ALA A 22 -3.13 8.95 -6.20
C ALA A 22 -2.62 9.38 -4.80
N SER A 23 -3.29 10.30 -4.12
CA SER A 23 -2.94 10.70 -2.75
C SER A 23 -3.60 9.76 -1.74
N VAL A 24 -2.84 9.28 -0.73
CA VAL A 24 -3.27 8.63 0.53
C VAL A 24 -4.80 8.42 0.65
N ASN A 25 -5.33 7.41 -0.06
CA ASN A 25 -6.76 7.16 -0.15
C ASN A 25 -7.09 5.86 0.58
N PHE A 26 -7.56 5.98 1.82
CA PHE A 26 -7.77 4.83 2.70
C PHE A 26 -8.73 3.80 2.11
N GLU A 27 -9.87 4.24 1.57
CA GLU A 27 -10.89 3.36 1.03
C GLU A 27 -10.39 2.57 -0.18
N ARG A 28 -9.69 3.24 -1.11
CA ARG A 28 -9.14 2.56 -2.29
C ARG A 28 -7.99 1.64 -1.92
N TRP A 29 -7.11 2.08 -1.03
CA TRP A 29 -5.96 1.31 -0.59
C TRP A 29 -6.39 -0.01 0.05
N THR A 30 -7.27 0.05 1.05
CA THR A 30 -7.79 -1.14 1.74
C THR A 30 -8.44 -2.14 0.77
N LYS A 31 -9.23 -1.65 -0.19
CA LYS A 31 -9.94 -2.47 -1.19
C LYS A 31 -9.06 -3.00 -2.32
N THR A 32 -7.83 -2.51 -2.50
CA THR A 32 -6.96 -2.94 -3.60
C THR A 32 -6.12 -4.13 -3.17
N PRO A 33 -6.34 -5.36 -3.68
CA PRO A 33 -5.52 -6.51 -3.30
C PRO A 33 -4.09 -6.34 -3.80
N VAL A 34 -3.12 -6.95 -3.10
CA VAL A 34 -1.70 -6.97 -3.51
C VAL A 34 -1.51 -7.80 -4.79
N TRP A 35 -2.30 -8.86 -4.93
CA TRP A 35 -2.18 -9.85 -5.99
C TRP A 35 -3.31 -9.72 -7.00
N LEU A 36 -2.99 -9.89 -8.28
CA LEU A 36 -3.99 -9.96 -9.34
C LEU A 36 -4.85 -11.21 -9.17
N HIS A 37 -6.17 -11.07 -9.30
CA HIS A 37 -7.09 -12.19 -9.14
C HIS A 37 -6.89 -13.27 -10.22
N GLY A 38 -6.92 -14.55 -9.81
CA GLY A 38 -6.86 -15.69 -10.73
C GLY A 38 -5.45 -16.07 -11.19
N GLU A 39 -4.45 -15.22 -10.95
CA GLU A 39 -3.05 -15.48 -11.33
C GLU A 39 -2.19 -15.71 -10.07
N ARG A 40 -1.37 -16.77 -10.08
CA ARG A 40 -0.41 -17.00 -8.99
C ARG A 40 0.74 -16.02 -9.14
N CYS A 41 0.96 -15.23 -8.09
CA CYS A 41 2.12 -14.36 -7.90
C CYS A 41 2.38 -13.34 -9.00
N VAL A 42 1.28 -12.81 -9.52
CA VAL A 42 1.28 -11.59 -10.33
C VAL A 42 0.81 -10.44 -9.45
N GLY A 43 1.63 -9.40 -9.32
CA GLY A 43 1.28 -8.20 -8.57
C GLY A 43 0.13 -7.46 -9.22
N ASN A 44 -0.82 -6.98 -8.42
CA ASN A 44 -1.91 -6.12 -8.87
C ASN A 44 -1.42 -4.68 -9.04
N LEU A 45 -0.55 -4.48 -10.03
CA LEU A 45 0.04 -3.19 -10.35
C LEU A 45 -0.14 -2.93 -11.84
N GLU A 46 -1.09 -2.06 -12.19
CA GLU A 46 -1.26 -1.61 -13.56
C GLU A 46 -0.11 -0.70 -14.00
N LYS A 47 0.24 -0.77 -15.29
CA LYS A 47 1.22 0.12 -15.89
C LYS A 47 0.81 1.59 -15.76
N SER A 48 1.67 2.40 -15.17
CA SER A 48 1.54 3.86 -15.24
C SER A 48 2.23 4.41 -16.50
N VAL A 49 1.83 5.61 -16.95
CA VAL A 49 2.43 6.25 -18.15
C VAL A 49 3.95 6.43 -18.02
N THR A 50 4.44 6.67 -16.81
CA THR A 50 5.87 6.83 -16.51
C THR A 50 6.55 5.56 -16.01
N GLY A 51 5.79 4.48 -15.81
CA GLY A 51 6.25 3.23 -15.22
C GLY A 51 6.59 2.17 -16.26
N THR A 52 7.57 1.34 -15.94
CA THR A 52 7.95 0.17 -16.75
C THR A 52 7.32 -1.13 -16.25
N LEU A 53 6.84 -1.16 -15.00
CA LEU A 53 6.18 -2.32 -14.41
C LEU A 53 4.71 -2.37 -14.84
N ASP A 54 4.30 -3.53 -15.37
CA ASP A 54 2.91 -3.90 -15.65
C ASP A 54 2.73 -5.33 -15.16
N ARG A 55 1.85 -5.53 -14.17
CA ARG A 55 1.50 -6.85 -13.62
C ARG A 55 2.72 -7.75 -13.44
N PRO A 56 3.68 -7.35 -12.57
CA PRO A 56 4.94 -8.05 -12.46
C PRO A 56 4.74 -9.46 -11.92
N VAL A 57 5.37 -10.44 -12.56
CA VAL A 57 5.51 -11.81 -12.03
C VAL A 57 6.58 -11.77 -10.92
N ILE A 58 6.22 -12.26 -9.75
CA ILE A 58 7.07 -12.26 -8.55
C ILE A 58 7.43 -13.72 -8.23
N SER A 59 8.72 -13.99 -8.02
CA SER A 59 9.18 -15.34 -7.62
C SER A 59 8.86 -15.61 -6.16
N GLU A 60 8.79 -16.89 -5.76
CA GLU A 60 8.59 -17.27 -4.36
C GLU A 60 9.70 -16.70 -3.47
N GLU A 61 10.96 -16.78 -3.90
CA GLU A 61 12.09 -16.26 -3.13
C GLU A 61 12.00 -14.75 -2.94
N GLY A 62 11.55 -14.02 -3.97
CA GLY A 62 11.34 -12.58 -3.90
C GLY A 62 10.20 -12.21 -2.95
N ARG A 63 9.08 -12.95 -3.00
CA ARG A 63 7.95 -12.78 -2.08
C ARG A 63 8.37 -13.07 -0.64
N ALA A 64 9.05 -14.19 -0.40
CA ALA A 64 9.52 -14.60 0.92
C ALA A 64 10.52 -13.59 1.51
N PHE A 65 11.50 -13.15 0.73
CA PHE A 65 12.46 -12.13 1.15
C PHE A 65 11.75 -10.83 1.59
N LEU A 66 10.74 -10.37 0.83
CA LEU A 66 9.98 -9.19 1.21
C LEU A 66 9.12 -9.44 2.48
N ALA A 67 8.48 -10.59 2.59
CA ALA A 67 7.69 -10.97 3.77
C ALA A 67 8.55 -10.95 5.05
N ASP A 68 9.77 -11.49 4.98
CA ASP A 68 10.71 -11.52 6.10
C ASP A 68 11.14 -10.11 6.54
N LEU A 69 11.33 -9.17 5.61
CA LEU A 69 11.62 -7.78 5.95
C LEU A 69 10.41 -7.06 6.57
N LEU A 70 9.23 -7.24 6.00
CA LEU A 70 8.02 -6.55 6.47
C LEU A 70 7.56 -7.02 7.86
N THR A 71 7.85 -8.27 8.23
CA THR A 71 7.51 -8.85 9.54
C THR A 71 8.45 -8.41 10.66
N GLN A 72 9.61 -7.81 10.33
CA GLN A 72 10.54 -7.26 11.32
C GLN A 72 10.09 -5.88 11.85
N LEU A 73 9.16 -5.21 11.17
CA LEU A 73 8.66 -3.90 11.60
C LEU A 73 7.73 -4.06 12.81
N SER A 74 8.08 -3.40 13.92
CA SER A 74 7.25 -3.41 15.12
C SER A 74 6.04 -2.49 14.98
N ASP A 75 5.01 -2.74 15.79
CA ASP A 75 3.80 -1.90 15.83
C ASP A 75 4.13 -0.43 16.13
N ALA A 76 5.10 -0.17 17.01
CA ALA A 76 5.57 1.19 17.30
C ALA A 76 6.24 1.84 16.08
N GLN A 77 7.10 1.11 15.37
CA GLN A 77 7.75 1.63 14.16
C GLN A 77 6.75 1.92 13.04
N LEU A 78 5.73 1.07 12.89
CA LEU A 78 4.64 1.30 11.94
C LEU A 78 3.84 2.55 12.33
N HIS A 79 3.43 2.66 13.59
CA HIS A 79 2.72 3.83 14.08
C HIS A 79 3.51 5.12 13.83
N ASP A 80 4.79 5.16 14.24
CA ASP A 80 5.68 6.31 14.06
C ASP A 80 5.84 6.69 12.57
N LEU A 81 5.94 5.69 11.69
CA LEU A 81 6.05 5.92 10.25
C LEU A 81 4.80 6.64 9.70
N PHE A 82 3.61 6.15 10.05
CA PHE A 82 2.34 6.73 9.58
C PHE A 82 2.05 8.10 10.22
N GLU A 83 2.41 8.28 11.49
CA GLU A 83 2.27 9.54 12.22
C GLU A 83 3.16 10.63 11.65
N VAL A 84 4.47 10.38 11.52
CA VAL A 84 5.45 11.36 11.00
C VAL A 84 5.14 11.71 9.54
N ALA A 85 4.60 10.77 8.76
CA ALA A 85 4.16 11.01 7.40
C ALA A 85 2.79 11.72 7.29
N ARG A 86 2.15 12.01 8.44
CA ARG A 86 0.88 12.76 8.57
C ARG A 86 -0.27 12.15 7.77
N PHE A 87 -0.38 10.83 7.76
CA PHE A 87 -1.41 10.11 7.01
C PHE A 87 -2.84 10.57 7.35
N PRO A 88 -3.24 10.74 8.63
CA PRO A 88 -4.58 11.23 8.97
C PRO A 88 -4.95 12.59 8.35
N LEU A 89 -3.97 13.50 8.24
CA LEU A 89 -4.15 14.81 7.61
C LEU A 89 -4.25 14.68 6.09
N ARG A 90 -3.47 13.79 5.49
CA ARG A 90 -3.44 13.56 4.04
C ARG A 90 -4.62 12.71 3.53
N SER A 91 -5.22 11.90 4.39
CA SER A 91 -6.41 11.10 4.09
C SER A 91 -7.72 11.85 4.27
N GLN A 92 -7.67 13.18 4.52
CA GLN A 92 -8.86 14.01 4.52
C GLN A 92 -9.50 13.95 3.13
N GLY A 93 -10.66 13.30 3.05
CA GLY A 93 -11.47 13.27 1.85
C GLY A 93 -11.95 14.68 1.48
N VAL A 94 -12.31 14.87 0.21
CA VAL A 94 -12.95 16.10 -0.28
C VAL A 94 -14.33 16.33 0.36
N LYS A 95 -14.87 15.34 1.08
CA LYS A 95 -16.21 15.36 1.66
C LYS A 95 -16.17 15.79 3.14
N PRO A 96 -16.86 16.87 3.54
CA PRO A 96 -16.81 17.43 4.90
C PRO A 96 -17.47 16.57 5.99
N ASP A 97 -18.17 15.49 5.63
CA ASP A 97 -18.94 14.63 6.54
C ASP A 97 -18.29 13.28 6.85
N GLN A 98 -17.12 12.98 6.27
CA GLN A 98 -16.41 11.73 6.56
C GLN A 98 -15.55 11.84 7.82
N PRO A 99 -15.60 10.85 8.73
CA PRO A 99 -14.71 10.82 9.89
C PRO A 99 -13.26 10.70 9.44
N MET A 100 -12.37 11.36 10.18
CA MET A 100 -10.93 11.28 9.94
C MET A 100 -10.44 9.85 10.18
N ILE A 101 -9.66 9.32 9.23
CA ILE A 101 -8.97 8.04 9.40
C ILE A 101 -7.78 8.23 10.34
N THR A 102 -7.70 7.42 11.39
CA THR A 102 -6.64 7.50 12.41
C THR A 102 -5.34 6.82 11.96
N THR A 103 -4.24 7.09 12.67
CA THR A 103 -2.97 6.39 12.45
C THR A 103 -3.12 4.89 12.63
N ASP A 104 -3.82 4.45 13.68
CA ASP A 104 -4.05 3.02 13.95
C ASP A 104 -4.79 2.33 12.81
N GLN A 105 -5.81 2.98 12.23
CA GLN A 105 -6.53 2.44 11.08
C GLN A 105 -5.60 2.25 9.87
N TRP A 106 -4.66 3.18 9.65
CA TRP A 106 -3.63 3.04 8.61
C TRP A 106 -2.63 1.93 8.90
N VAL A 107 -2.22 1.77 10.16
CA VAL A 107 -1.35 0.67 10.61
C VAL A 107 -2.04 -0.68 10.36
N ASP A 108 -3.31 -0.80 10.70
CA ASP A 108 -4.09 -2.02 10.49
C ASP A 108 -4.22 -2.34 8.99
N ALA A 109 -4.58 -1.35 8.17
CA ALA A 109 -4.65 -1.50 6.71
C ALA A 109 -3.30 -1.93 6.10
N PHE A 110 -2.18 -1.43 6.62
CA PHE A 110 -0.86 -1.88 6.19
C PHE A 110 -0.59 -3.34 6.59
N LYS A 111 -0.91 -3.73 7.82
CA LYS A 111 -0.75 -5.10 8.31
C LYS A 111 -1.58 -6.07 7.48
N GLU A 112 -2.79 -5.70 7.07
CA GLU A 112 -3.60 -6.51 6.14
C GLU A 112 -2.88 -6.75 4.81
N LYS A 113 -2.30 -5.71 4.19
CA LYS A 113 -1.52 -5.87 2.94
C LYS A 113 -0.27 -6.71 3.13
N ARG A 114 0.46 -6.53 4.24
CA ARG A 114 1.59 -7.40 4.59
C ARG A 114 1.14 -8.84 4.71
N ASP A 115 0.02 -9.09 5.38
CA ASP A 115 -0.49 -10.44 5.58
C ASP A 115 -0.92 -11.09 4.25
N GLU A 116 -1.42 -10.34 3.26
CA GLU A 116 -1.65 -10.83 1.90
C GLU A 116 -0.35 -11.35 1.25
N ILE A 117 0.80 -10.71 1.52
CA ILE A 117 2.12 -11.14 1.03
C ILE A 117 2.59 -12.38 1.79
N VAL A 118 2.52 -12.34 3.13
CA VAL A 118 3.00 -13.41 4.01
C VAL A 118 2.24 -14.73 3.78
N ARG A 119 0.91 -14.67 3.62
CA ARG A 119 0.05 -15.86 3.49
C ARG A 119 0.06 -16.47 2.08
N ARG A 120 0.59 -15.78 1.08
CA ARG A 120 0.68 -16.29 -0.30
C ARG A 120 1.87 -17.25 -0.44
N SER A 121 1.70 -18.31 -1.25
CA SER A 121 2.78 -19.13 -1.81
C SER A 121 2.72 -19.06 -3.34
N CYS A 122 3.89 -19.03 -3.96
CA CYS A 122 4.11 -18.87 -5.39
C CYS A 122 4.58 -20.16 -6.10
N ASP A 123 4.54 -21.29 -5.40
CA ASP A 123 4.88 -22.62 -5.95
C ASP A 123 3.70 -23.26 -6.75
#